data_AF-A0A952JF77-F1
#
_entry.id   AF-A0A952JF77-F1
#
_cell.length_a   1.000
_cell.length_b   1.000
_cell.length_c   1.000
_cell.angle_alpha   90.00
_cell.angle_beta   90.00
_cell.angle_gamma   90.00
#
_symmetry.space_group_name_H-M   'P 1'
#
loop_
_entity.id
_entity.type
_entity.pdbx_description
1 polymer ?
#
loop_
_entity_poly.entity_id
_entity_poly.type
_entity_poly.pdbx_seq_one_letter_code
_entity_poly.pdbx_strand_id
1 'polypeptide(L)'
;MKTIGWLNLLAFIVLMSACTPKPAAEFGNSDNEAVTEQPSAAQDLQGEWHMITEVDGEWVLFYPCDADNTFIQIRTDSIVIGWGQDATAGKIENWFNDGDKLTLAVNEYDIVNTYQVKTDTNGYTEWWLWEDTETPSRFIKATDKSHYKVVRQPCKECWEDCEEQ
;
A
#
# COMPACT_ATOMS: atom_id res chain seq x y z
N MET A 1 -23.66 -22.80 59.03
CA MET A 1 -22.77 -23.89 59.51
C MET A 1 -22.45 -24.78 58.32
N LYS A 2 -21.16 -25.09 58.09
CA LYS A 2 -20.63 -26.00 57.06
C LYS A 2 -20.69 -27.46 57.53
N THR A 3 -21.02 -28.39 56.63
CA THR A 3 -20.59 -29.82 56.55
C THR A 3 -21.06 -30.35 55.19
N ILE A 4 -20.24 -30.68 54.18
CA ILE A 4 -19.30 -31.80 53.96
C ILE A 4 -19.99 -33.18 53.77
N GLY A 5 -19.67 -33.83 52.63
CA GLY A 5 -19.76 -35.27 52.36
C GLY A 5 -20.61 -35.58 51.11
N TRP A 6 -20.31 -36.53 50.22
CA TRP A 6 -19.20 -37.47 50.06
C TRP A 6 -19.35 -38.16 48.66
N LEU A 7 -18.22 -38.44 48.02
CA LEU A 7 -17.82 -39.51 47.07
C LEU A 7 -18.79 -40.29 46.14
N ASN A 8 -18.22 -40.51 44.93
CA ASN A 8 -18.19 -41.71 44.05
C ASN A 8 -19.42 -42.14 43.24
N LEU A 9 -19.24 -42.20 41.90
CA LEU A 9 -19.35 -43.47 41.16
C LEU A 9 -18.68 -43.40 39.76
N LEU A 10 -17.77 -44.33 39.49
CA LEU A 10 -17.27 -44.68 38.17
C LEU A 10 -18.34 -45.45 37.38
N ALA A 11 -18.44 -45.22 36.07
CA ALA A 11 -19.01 -46.19 35.14
C ALA A 11 -18.21 -46.22 33.83
N PHE A 12 -17.44 -47.30 33.69
CA PHE A 12 -16.84 -47.79 32.46
C PHE A 12 -17.94 -48.28 31.50
N ILE A 13 -17.92 -47.85 30.24
CA ILE A 13 -18.56 -48.60 29.15
C ILE A 13 -17.56 -48.74 28.02
N VAL A 14 -16.99 -49.94 27.91
CA VAL A 14 -16.31 -50.45 26.72
C VAL A 14 -17.32 -51.32 25.99
N LEU A 15 -17.61 -51.00 24.72
CA LEU A 15 -18.27 -51.92 23.79
C LEU A 15 -17.46 -51.94 22.48
N MET A 16 -16.70 -53.01 22.33
CA MET A 16 -16.11 -53.47 21.07
C MET A 16 -17.17 -54.23 20.27
N SER A 17 -17.35 -53.89 18.99
CA SER A 17 -17.87 -54.73 17.89
C SER A 17 -17.98 -53.83 16.65
N ALA A 18 -17.62 -54.18 15.42
CA ALA A 18 -16.88 -55.27 14.80
C ALA A 18 -16.58 -54.76 13.37
N CYS A 19 -15.41 -55.07 12.81
CA CYS A 19 -15.12 -54.79 11.40
C CYS A 19 -15.83 -55.79 10.48
N THR A 20 -16.54 -55.30 9.46
CA THR A 20 -16.81 -56.02 8.20
C THR A 20 -16.55 -55.08 7.01
N PRO A 21 -16.03 -55.56 5.86
CA PRO A 21 -15.50 -54.68 4.80
C PRO A 21 -16.40 -54.54 3.54
N LYS A 22 -16.31 -53.34 2.90
CA LYS A 22 -16.39 -52.99 1.44
C LYS A 22 -17.80 -53.10 0.76
N PRO A 23 -18.21 -52.28 -0.26
CA PRO A 23 -17.47 -51.43 -1.22
C PRO A 23 -17.89 -49.94 -1.29
N ALA A 24 -17.16 -49.24 -2.17
CA ALA A 24 -17.12 -47.79 -2.41
C ALA A 24 -18.48 -47.14 -2.72
N ALA A 25 -18.67 -45.95 -2.15
CA ALA A 25 -19.57 -44.94 -2.67
C ALA A 25 -18.72 -43.73 -3.08
N GLU A 26 -18.80 -43.40 -4.37
CA GLU A 26 -18.49 -42.08 -4.89
C GLU A 26 -19.40 -41.03 -4.23
N PHE A 27 -19.07 -39.76 -4.48
CA PHE A 27 -19.76 -38.52 -4.13
C PHE A 27 -19.26 -37.79 -2.88
N GLY A 28 -18.77 -36.57 -3.14
CA GLY A 28 -18.70 -35.51 -2.16
C GLY A 28 -17.70 -34.46 -2.59
N ASN A 29 -18.18 -33.48 -3.36
CA ASN A 29 -17.60 -32.15 -3.58
C ASN A 29 -16.42 -31.86 -2.65
N SER A 30 -15.21 -31.82 -3.19
CA SER A 30 -14.15 -31.03 -2.57
C SER A 30 -14.61 -29.59 -2.73
N ASP A 31 -14.98 -28.99 -1.61
CA ASP A 31 -15.34 -27.59 -1.51
C ASP A 31 -14.26 -26.77 -2.24
N ASN A 32 -14.65 -26.22 -3.39
CA ASN A 32 -14.04 -25.01 -3.88
C ASN A 32 -14.30 -23.97 -2.80
N GLU A 33 -13.36 -23.81 -1.87
CA GLU A 33 -13.13 -22.51 -1.27
C GLU A 33 -12.90 -21.58 -2.45
N ALA A 34 -13.98 -20.90 -2.85
CA ALA A 34 -13.88 -19.70 -3.63
C ALA A 34 -12.98 -18.78 -2.82
N VAL A 35 -11.69 -18.76 -3.19
CA VAL A 35 -10.81 -17.64 -2.93
C VAL A 35 -11.57 -16.46 -3.49
N THR A 36 -12.29 -15.80 -2.58
CA THR A 36 -12.90 -14.53 -2.87
C THR A 36 -11.69 -13.64 -2.96
N GLU A 37 -11.19 -13.42 -4.19
CA GLU A 37 -10.15 -12.45 -4.48
C GLU A 37 -10.71 -11.11 -4.00
N GLN A 38 -10.42 -10.79 -2.74
CA GLN A 38 -10.48 -9.44 -2.24
C GLN A 38 -9.59 -8.64 -3.19
N PRO A 39 -10.08 -7.55 -3.81
CA PRO A 39 -9.25 -6.73 -4.68
C PRO A 39 -7.96 -6.45 -3.92
N SER A 40 -6.82 -6.85 -4.50
CA SER A 40 -5.56 -6.68 -3.79
C SER A 40 -5.41 -5.19 -3.50
N ALA A 41 -5.15 -4.75 -2.28
CA ALA A 41 -5.09 -3.33 -1.92
C ALA A 41 -4.16 -2.50 -2.83
N ALA A 42 -3.20 -3.15 -3.52
CA ALA A 42 -2.36 -2.55 -4.54
C ALA A 42 -3.10 -2.20 -5.86
N GLN A 43 -4.17 -2.93 -6.24
CA GLN A 43 -5.03 -2.60 -7.38
C GLN A 43 -5.72 -1.25 -7.18
N ASP A 44 -6.11 -0.91 -5.94
CA ASP A 44 -6.75 0.38 -5.64
C ASP A 44 -5.80 1.58 -5.79
N LEU A 45 -4.49 1.31 -5.73
CA LEU A 45 -3.43 2.28 -5.94
C LEU A 45 -3.05 2.48 -7.41
N GLN A 46 -3.56 1.65 -8.33
CA GLN A 46 -3.25 1.83 -9.75
C GLN A 46 -3.68 3.21 -10.26
N GLY A 47 -2.85 3.76 -11.13
CA GLY A 47 -3.05 5.09 -11.70
C GLY A 47 -1.84 5.99 -11.49
N GLU A 48 -2.07 7.28 -11.68
CA GLU A 48 -1.05 8.32 -11.55
C GLU A 48 -1.40 9.25 -10.39
N TRP A 49 -0.40 9.60 -9.61
CA TRP A 49 -0.51 10.35 -8.37
C TRP A 49 0.47 11.53 -8.40
N HIS A 50 0.04 12.70 -7.96
CA HIS A 50 0.84 13.94 -7.99
C HIS A 50 1.01 14.47 -6.57
N MET A 51 2.24 14.89 -6.23
CA MET A 51 2.55 15.40 -4.91
C MET A 51 1.89 16.76 -4.69
N ILE A 52 1.22 16.92 -3.55
CA ILE A 52 0.76 18.23 -3.07
C ILE A 52 1.69 18.75 -1.98
N THR A 53 1.92 20.05 -1.98
CA THR A 53 2.81 20.73 -1.03
C THR A 53 2.04 21.85 -0.34
N GLU A 54 2.25 22.04 0.95
CA GLU A 54 1.67 23.15 1.70
C GLU A 54 2.51 24.41 1.47
N VAL A 55 1.89 25.46 0.94
CA VAL A 55 2.49 26.79 0.74
C VAL A 55 1.54 27.81 1.36
N ASP A 56 2.04 28.58 2.33
CA ASP A 56 1.26 29.59 3.06
C ASP A 56 -0.06 29.07 3.65
N GLY A 57 -0.07 27.80 4.09
CA GLY A 57 -1.26 27.14 4.67
C GLY A 57 -2.26 26.57 3.65
N GLU A 58 -1.96 26.65 2.35
CA GLU A 58 -2.76 26.05 1.28
C GLU A 58 -2.04 24.86 0.64
N TRP A 59 -2.75 23.76 0.40
CA TRP A 59 -2.24 22.63 -0.38
C TRP A 59 -2.28 22.96 -1.87
N VAL A 60 -1.14 22.88 -2.54
CA VAL A 60 -0.98 23.24 -3.95
C VAL A 60 -0.24 22.16 -4.73
N LEU A 61 -0.43 22.14 -6.05
CA LEU A 61 0.45 21.44 -6.98
C LEU A 61 1.64 22.34 -7.27
N PHE A 62 2.75 22.08 -6.58
CA PHE A 62 3.98 22.86 -6.72
C PHE A 62 4.87 22.30 -7.82
N TYR A 63 5.33 23.17 -8.71
CA TYR A 63 6.30 22.87 -9.76
C TYR A 63 7.54 23.74 -9.52
N PRO A 64 8.68 23.14 -9.16
CA PRO A 64 9.96 23.84 -9.10
C PRO A 64 10.32 24.45 -10.46
N CYS A 65 11.27 25.39 -10.47
CA CYS A 65 11.59 26.15 -11.68
C CYS A 65 12.21 25.28 -12.77
N ASP A 66 13.03 24.32 -12.38
CA ASP A 66 13.84 23.47 -13.24
C ASP A 66 13.41 22.01 -13.17
N ALA A 67 12.28 21.70 -12.53
CA ALA A 67 11.80 20.35 -12.30
C ALA A 67 10.29 20.26 -12.43
N ASP A 68 9.80 19.07 -12.78
CA ASP A 68 8.37 18.77 -12.68
C ASP A 68 7.94 18.53 -11.22
N ASN A 69 6.62 18.47 -11.00
CA ASN A 69 6.06 17.99 -9.74
C ASN A 69 6.38 16.49 -9.56
N THR A 70 6.76 16.09 -8.35
CA THR A 70 6.98 14.68 -8.04
C THR A 70 5.70 13.89 -8.27
N PHE A 71 5.78 12.80 -9.04
CA PHE A 71 4.64 11.95 -9.34
C PHE A 71 4.96 10.47 -9.14
N ILE A 72 3.92 9.67 -8.93
CA ILE A 72 4.00 8.21 -8.85
C ILE A 72 3.01 7.63 -9.85
N GLN A 73 3.46 6.76 -10.74
CA GLN A 73 2.60 5.96 -11.61
C GLN A 73 2.70 4.49 -11.21
N ILE A 74 1.57 3.91 -10.82
CA ILE A 74 1.47 2.49 -10.44
C ILE A 74 0.64 1.75 -11.48
N ARG A 75 1.21 0.65 -11.96
CA ARG A 75 0.56 -0.35 -12.79
C ARG A 75 0.44 -1.65 -12.00
N THR A 76 -0.06 -2.70 -12.63
CA THR A 76 -0.29 -3.99 -11.98
C THR A 76 0.94 -4.55 -11.26
N ASP A 77 2.12 -4.44 -11.88
CA ASP A 77 3.35 -5.09 -11.43
C ASP A 77 4.56 -4.13 -11.42
N SER A 78 4.33 -2.84 -11.62
CA SER A 78 5.40 -1.87 -11.80
C SER A 78 5.02 -0.51 -11.25
N ILE A 79 6.05 0.22 -10.84
CA ILE A 79 5.96 1.59 -10.35
C ILE A 79 6.98 2.44 -11.10
N VAL A 80 6.60 3.68 -11.38
CA VAL A 80 7.49 4.74 -11.83
C VAL A 80 7.35 5.90 -10.87
N ILE A 81 8.46 6.41 -10.34
CA ILE A 81 8.48 7.60 -9.50
C ILE A 81 9.26 8.67 -10.23
N GLY A 82 8.58 9.74 -10.62
CA GLY A 82 9.22 10.93 -11.17
C GLY A 82 9.63 11.87 -10.04
N TRP A 83 10.92 12.13 -9.91
CA TRP A 83 11.54 12.98 -8.88
C TRP A 83 11.70 14.44 -9.34
N GLY A 84 10.89 14.86 -10.31
CA GLY A 84 10.93 16.19 -10.91
C GLY A 84 11.92 16.32 -12.07
N GLN A 85 13.22 16.10 -11.84
CA GLN A 85 14.26 16.14 -12.90
C GLN A 85 14.69 14.77 -13.40
N ASP A 86 14.43 13.72 -12.63
CA ASP A 86 14.79 12.35 -12.95
C ASP A 86 13.60 11.42 -12.64
N ALA A 87 13.69 10.16 -13.02
CA ALA A 87 12.69 9.15 -12.69
C ALA A 87 13.34 7.80 -12.41
N THR A 88 12.82 7.10 -11.41
CA THR A 88 13.12 5.69 -11.19
C THR A 88 11.93 4.84 -11.63
N ALA A 89 12.22 3.64 -12.11
CA ALA A 89 11.22 2.66 -12.46
C ALA A 89 11.63 1.30 -11.88
N GLY A 90 10.66 0.56 -11.36
CA GLY A 90 10.93 -0.73 -10.74
C GLY A 90 9.76 -1.69 -10.85
N LYS A 91 10.07 -2.98 -10.68
CA LYS A 91 9.08 -4.05 -10.62
C LYS A 91 8.63 -4.24 -9.17
N ILE A 92 7.33 -4.29 -8.95
CA ILE A 92 6.76 -4.63 -7.64
C ILE A 92 6.90 -6.14 -7.47
N GLU A 93 7.83 -6.56 -6.62
CA GLU A 93 8.11 -7.98 -6.36
C GLU A 93 7.17 -8.56 -5.32
N ASN A 94 6.78 -7.75 -4.34
CA ASN A 94 5.87 -8.17 -3.28
C ASN A 94 5.14 -6.96 -2.68
N TRP A 95 4.01 -7.22 -2.05
CA TRP A 95 3.32 -6.26 -1.21
C TRP A 95 2.78 -6.92 0.05
N PHE A 96 2.65 -6.13 1.11
CA PHE A 96 2.05 -6.58 2.35
C PHE A 96 1.30 -5.43 3.01
N ASN A 97 0.12 -5.71 3.56
CA ASN A 97 -0.68 -4.74 4.30
C ASN A 97 -0.69 -5.13 5.78
N ASP A 98 -0.20 -4.26 6.65
CA ASP A 98 -0.14 -4.50 8.09
C ASP A 98 -1.42 -4.06 8.85
N GLY A 99 -2.41 -3.53 8.13
CA GLY A 99 -3.66 -2.98 8.66
C GLY A 99 -3.68 -1.45 8.76
N ASP A 100 -2.51 -0.80 8.73
CA ASP A 100 -2.37 0.66 8.68
C ASP A 100 -1.79 1.13 7.34
N LYS A 101 -0.72 0.46 6.90
CA LYS A 101 0.03 0.80 5.68
C LYS A 101 0.13 -0.39 4.75
N LEU A 102 0.06 -0.10 3.46
CA LEU A 102 0.55 -1.01 2.43
C LEU A 102 2.05 -0.76 2.24
N THR A 103 2.84 -1.82 2.35
CA THR A 103 4.28 -1.81 2.05
C THR A 103 4.50 -2.48 0.71
N LEU A 104 5.21 -1.80 -0.18
CA LEU A 104 5.62 -2.28 -1.51
C LEU A 104 7.12 -2.56 -1.51
N ALA A 105 7.52 -3.78 -1.89
CA ALA A 105 8.91 -4.13 -2.18
C ALA A 105 9.13 -4.03 -3.70
N VAL A 106 10.02 -3.13 -4.11
CA VAL A 106 10.21 -2.74 -5.51
C VAL A 106 11.65 -2.99 -5.91
N ASN A 107 11.87 -3.82 -6.93
CA ASN A 107 13.18 -4.03 -7.53
C ASN A 107 13.47 -2.94 -8.58
N GLU A 108 14.47 -2.12 -8.29
CA GLU A 108 15.02 -1.07 -9.14
C GLU A 108 16.46 -1.45 -9.48
N TYR A 109 16.67 -2.08 -10.63
CA TYR A 109 18.00 -2.47 -11.13
C TYR A 109 18.83 -3.32 -10.14
N ASP A 110 18.25 -4.42 -9.67
CA ASP A 110 18.84 -5.39 -8.73
C ASP A 110 18.96 -4.88 -7.27
N ILE A 111 18.41 -3.71 -6.96
CA ILE A 111 18.25 -3.19 -5.60
C ILE A 111 16.77 -3.25 -5.23
N VAL A 112 16.44 -3.84 -4.07
CA VAL A 112 15.06 -3.88 -3.58
C VAL A 112 14.85 -2.72 -2.60
N ASN A 113 14.09 -1.72 -3.05
CA ASN A 113 13.64 -0.59 -2.25
C ASN A 113 12.27 -0.89 -1.64
N THR A 114 12.00 -0.30 -0.48
CA THR A 114 10.71 -0.46 0.22
C THR A 114 10.00 0.87 0.31
N TYR A 115 8.77 0.93 -0.20
CA TYR A 115 7.91 2.11 -0.11
C TYR A 115 6.69 1.78 0.73
N GLN A 116 6.27 2.73 1.57
CA GLN A 116 5.04 2.58 2.34
C GLN A 116 4.02 3.60 1.88
N VAL A 117 2.76 3.17 1.83
CA VAL A 117 1.64 4.03 1.50
C VAL A 117 0.48 3.78 2.46
N LYS A 118 -0.11 4.87 2.91
CA LYS A 118 -1.36 4.88 3.66
C LYS A 118 -2.40 5.64 2.87
N THR A 119 -3.50 4.96 2.55
CA THR A 119 -4.66 5.61 1.94
C THR A 119 -5.49 6.25 3.04
N ASP A 120 -5.55 7.59 3.04
CA ASP A 120 -6.32 8.34 4.03
C ASP A 120 -7.73 8.67 3.49
N THR A 121 -8.65 8.87 4.42
CA THR A 121 -10.00 9.39 4.22
C THR A 121 -10.06 10.87 3.81
N ASN A 122 -8.95 11.59 3.94
CA ASN A 122 -8.85 13.03 3.65
C ASN A 122 -8.68 13.37 2.16
N GLY A 123 -8.85 12.39 1.26
CA GLY A 123 -8.78 12.60 -0.19
C GLY A 123 -7.36 12.67 -0.77
N TYR A 124 -6.35 12.31 0.02
CA TYR A 124 -4.97 12.10 -0.42
C TYR A 124 -4.41 10.78 0.13
N THR A 125 -3.29 10.36 -0.43
CA THR A 125 -2.46 9.26 0.07
C THR A 125 -1.20 9.80 0.71
N GLU A 126 -0.74 9.14 1.75
CA GLU A 126 0.51 9.43 2.43
C GLU A 126 1.56 8.42 2.01
N TRP A 127 2.69 8.90 1.48
CA TRP A 127 3.76 8.08 0.93
C TRP A 127 5.07 8.33 1.67
N TRP A 128 5.68 7.26 2.15
CA TRP A 128 7.06 7.24 2.63
C TRP A 128 7.94 6.74 1.50
N LEU A 129 8.47 7.69 0.73
CA LEU A 129 9.29 7.44 -0.45
C LEU A 129 10.79 7.42 -0.15
N TRP A 130 11.22 8.08 0.93
CA TRP A 130 12.61 8.19 1.32
C TRP A 130 12.83 7.43 2.64
N GLU A 131 13.90 6.65 2.71
CA GLU A 131 14.22 5.82 3.88
C GLU A 131 14.43 6.66 5.15
N ASP A 132 14.90 7.90 5.01
CA ASP A 132 15.28 8.78 6.11
C ASP A 132 14.18 9.79 6.52
N THR A 133 13.01 9.74 5.90
CA THR A 133 11.93 10.70 6.21
C THR A 133 10.92 10.12 7.21
N GLU A 134 10.83 10.72 8.40
CA GLU A 134 9.81 10.37 9.39
C GLU A 134 8.39 10.76 8.92
N THR A 135 8.28 11.82 8.12
CA THR A 135 7.00 12.37 7.65
C THR A 135 6.69 11.94 6.22
N PRO A 136 5.46 11.50 5.93
CA PRO A 136 5.07 11.15 4.57
C PRO A 136 4.91 12.39 3.68
N SER A 137 5.15 12.20 2.38
CA SER A 137 4.66 13.11 1.36
C SER A 137 3.22 12.80 1.00
N ARG A 138 2.46 13.84 0.63
CA ARG A 138 1.04 13.70 0.29
C ARG A 138 0.84 13.71 -1.21
N PHE A 139 0.06 12.76 -1.69
CA PHE A 139 -0.22 12.58 -3.11
C PHE A 139 -1.71 12.47 -3.38
N ILE A 140 -2.16 13.11 -4.46
CA ILE A 140 -3.54 13.06 -4.95
C ILE A 140 -3.60 12.28 -6.26
N LYS A 141 -4.75 11.68 -6.60
CA LYS A 141 -4.91 11.07 -7.93
C LYS A 141 -4.86 12.15 -9.01
N ALA A 142 -4.33 11.80 -10.18
CA ALA A 142 -4.25 12.71 -11.32
C ALA A 142 -5.62 13.29 -11.73
N THR A 143 -6.70 12.54 -11.50
CA THR A 143 -8.09 12.99 -11.74
C THR A 143 -8.51 14.17 -10.87
N ASP A 144 -7.88 14.35 -9.71
CA ASP A 144 -8.26 15.36 -8.72
C ASP A 144 -7.39 16.63 -8.81
N LYS A 145 -6.43 16.68 -9.74
CA LYS A 145 -5.52 17.83 -9.91
C LYS A 145 -6.23 19.16 -10.11
N SER A 146 -7.38 19.14 -10.77
CA SER A 146 -8.18 20.34 -11.04
C SER A 146 -8.72 21.02 -9.78
N HIS A 147 -8.75 20.31 -8.65
CA HIS A 147 -9.19 20.86 -7.36
C HIS A 147 -8.08 21.66 -6.65
N TYR A 148 -6.84 21.58 -7.13
CA TYR A 148 -5.67 22.18 -6.49
C TYR A 148 -5.12 23.32 -7.33
N LYS A 149 -4.75 24.42 -6.65
CA LYS A 149 -4.04 25.53 -7.28
C LYS A 149 -2.67 25.05 -7.76
N VAL A 150 -2.27 25.49 -8.95
CA VAL A 150 -0.92 25.26 -9.48
C VAL A 150 -0.04 26.44 -9.10
N VAL A 151 1.10 26.16 -8.46
CA VAL A 151 2.13 27.16 -8.14
C VAL A 151 3.41 26.76 -8.88
N ARG A 152 3.96 27.67 -9.67
CA ARG A 152 5.22 27.47 -10.38
C ARG A 152 6.27 28.39 -9.79
N GLN A 153 7.40 27.83 -9.36
CA GLN A 153 8.55 28.63 -8.95
C GLN A 153 9.13 29.32 -10.19
N PRO A 154 9.35 30.64 -10.17
CA PRO A 154 10.00 31.32 -11.28
C PRO A 154 11.47 30.89 -11.38
N CYS A 155 11.93 30.57 -12.57
CA CYS A 155 13.36 30.36 -12.83
C CYS A 155 14.05 31.72 -12.76
N LYS A 156 14.74 32.02 -11.66
CA LYS A 156 15.77 33.06 -11.68
C LYS A 156 17.06 32.39 -12.14
N GLU A 157 17.20 32.22 -13.44
CA GLU A 157 18.53 32.02 -13.98
C GLU A 157 19.26 33.37 -13.92
N CYS A 158 19.90 33.65 -12.79
CA CYS A 158 20.96 34.66 -12.77
C CYS A 158 22.17 34.05 -13.48
N TRP A 159 22.12 33.98 -14.81
CA TRP A 159 23.36 33.97 -15.58
C TRP A 159 24.07 35.28 -15.25
N GLU A 160 25.40 35.29 -15.23
CA GLU A 160 26.28 36.34 -14.68
C GLU A 160 26.04 37.77 -15.23
N ASP A 161 25.10 37.96 -16.16
CA ASP A 161 24.69 39.23 -16.77
C ASP A 161 23.53 39.95 -16.04
N CYS A 162 23.06 39.47 -14.88
CA CYS A 162 21.98 40.14 -14.14
C CYS A 162 22.40 41.42 -13.37
N GLU A 163 23.66 41.84 -13.43
CA GLU A 163 24.09 43.17 -12.98
C GLU A 163 25.09 43.81 -13.95
N GLU A 164 24.62 44.36 -15.07
CA GLU A 164 25.22 45.57 -15.65
C GLU A 164 24.13 46.59 -16.04
N GLN A 165 23.86 47.51 -15.09
CA GLN A 165 23.25 48.85 -15.21
C GLN A 165 21.75 49.00 -15.51
#